data_AF-A0A0K8RR59-F1
#
_entry.id   AF-A0A0K8RR59-F1
#
_cell.length_a   1.000
_cell.length_b   1.000
_cell.length_c   1.000
_cell.angle_alpha   90.00
_cell.angle_beta   90.00
_cell.angle_gamma   90.00
#
_symmetry.space_group_name_H-M   'P 1'
#
loop_
_entity.id
_entity.type
_entity.pdbx_description
1 polymer ?
#
loop_
_entity_poly.entity_id
_entity_poly.type
_entity_poly.pdbx_seq_one_letter_code
_entity_poly.pdbx_strand_id
1 'polypeptide(L)' 'KYSAEEECRTPRPTAMCGPGVPVKVEYYFNDGTDKCESDVGCDSGRNTFTSEGDCKRACPYGQNAL' A
#
# COMPACT_ATOMS: atom_id res chain seq x y z
N LYS A 1 19.46 7.50 -2.88
CA LYS A 1 18.45 6.74 -3.65
C LYS A 1 17.99 5.62 -2.73
N TYR A 2 16.71 5.56 -2.40
CA TYR A 2 16.15 4.47 -1.60
C TYR A 2 16.16 3.18 -2.43
N SER A 3 16.31 2.04 -1.77
CA SER A 3 16.13 0.71 -2.36
C SER A 3 14.66 0.43 -2.64
N ALA A 4 14.39 -0.61 -3.43
CA ALA A 4 13.02 -1.03 -3.75
C ALA A 4 12.24 -1.49 -2.51
N GLU A 5 12.91 -2.06 -1.50
CA GLU A 5 12.28 -2.41 -0.22
C GLU A 5 11.96 -1.16 0.61
N GLU A 6 12.91 -0.21 0.69
CA GLU A 6 12.67 1.05 1.38
C GLU A 6 11.48 1.81 0.78
N GLU A 7 11.25 1.74 -0.55
CA GLU A 7 10.06 2.32 -1.18
C GLU A 7 8.75 1.67 -0.68
N CYS A 8 8.71 0.35 -0.49
CA CYS A 8 7.55 -0.36 0.05
C CYS A 8 7.29 -0.06 1.52
N ARG A 9 8.36 0.20 2.29
CA ARG A 9 8.29 0.54 3.72
C ARG A 9 8.01 2.03 3.96
N THR A 10 7.88 2.84 2.92
CA THR A 10 7.53 4.25 3.09
C THR A 10 6.10 4.41 3.65
N PRO A 11 5.87 5.37 4.56
CA PRO A 11 4.54 5.68 5.05
C PRO A 11 3.59 5.97 3.88
N ARG A 12 2.45 5.28 3.86
CA ARG A 12 1.36 5.59 2.93
C ARG A 12 0.70 6.90 3.41
N PRO A 13 0.58 7.94 2.55
CA PRO A 13 -0.23 9.09 2.87
C PRO A 13 -1.70 8.65 2.92
N THR A 14 -2.35 8.85 4.06
CA THR A 14 -3.81 8.69 4.20
C THR A 14 -4.47 10.03 3.92
N ALA A 15 -5.30 10.08 2.89
CA ALA A 15 -6.01 11.24 2.41
C ALA A 15 -7.39 11.33 3.06
N MET A 16 -7.79 12.55 3.39
CA MET A 16 -9.20 12.83 3.66
C MET A 16 -9.93 12.93 2.33
N CYS A 17 -10.83 11.98 2.06
CA CYS A 17 -11.61 11.99 0.83
C CYS A 17 -12.54 13.21 0.78
N GLY A 18 -12.47 13.95 -0.34
CA GLY A 18 -13.33 15.11 -0.57
C GLY A 18 -14.80 14.72 -0.80
N PRO A 19 -15.73 15.69 -0.73
CA PRO A 19 -17.14 15.43 -1.04
C PRO A 19 -17.33 14.84 -2.44
N GLY A 20 -18.08 13.74 -2.53
CA GLY A 20 -18.37 13.07 -3.80
C GLY A 20 -17.22 12.23 -4.37
N VAL A 21 -16.08 12.14 -3.68
CA VAL A 21 -14.99 11.23 -4.06
C VAL A 21 -15.37 9.81 -3.66
N PRO A 22 -15.41 8.85 -4.60
CA PRO A 22 -15.68 7.46 -4.26
C PRO A 22 -14.52 6.87 -3.48
N VAL A 23 -14.83 6.19 -2.38
CA VAL A 23 -13.88 5.35 -1.66
C VAL A 23 -13.87 3.95 -2.26
N LYS A 24 -12.73 3.28 -2.19
CA LYS A 24 -12.52 1.92 -2.69
C LYS A 24 -11.64 1.15 -1.71
N VAL A 25 -11.69 -0.18 -1.81
CA VAL A 25 -10.71 -1.03 -1.12
C VAL A 25 -9.36 -0.84 -1.81
N GLU A 26 -8.36 -0.51 -1.02
CA GLU A 26 -7.00 -0.26 -1.44
C GLU A 26 -6.06 -1.14 -0.62
N TYR A 27 -4.93 -1.52 -1.19
CA TYR A 27 -3.92 -2.35 -0.55
C TYR A 27 -2.60 -1.61 -0.47
N TYR A 28 -1.82 -1.87 0.58
CA TYR A 28 -0.50 -1.26 0.78
C TYR A 28 0.38 -2.16 1.62
N PHE A 29 1.69 -2.02 1.49
CA PHE A 29 2.64 -2.71 2.36
C PHE A 29 2.74 -1.95 3.68
N ASN A 30 2.38 -2.60 4.77
CA ASN A 30 2.50 -2.06 6.12
C ASN A 30 3.84 -2.49 6.72
N ASP A 31 4.74 -1.53 6.92
CA ASP A 31 6.05 -1.77 7.53
C ASP A 31 5.96 -2.31 8.97
N GLY A 32 4.94 -1.90 9.73
CA GLY A 32 4.76 -2.33 11.11
C GLY A 32 4.27 -3.77 11.27
N THR A 33 3.52 -4.29 10.29
CA THR A 33 3.04 -5.69 10.29
C THR A 33 3.77 -6.58 9.29
N ASP A 34 4.65 -5.98 8.50
CA ASP A 34 5.54 -6.62 7.53
C ASP A 34 4.80 -7.44 6.45
N LYS A 35 3.63 -6.95 6.01
CA LYS A 35 2.77 -7.60 5.01
C LYS A 35 1.91 -6.59 4.24
N CYS A 36 1.26 -7.08 3.19
CA CYS A 36 0.22 -6.31 2.51
C CYS A 36 -1.08 -6.30 3.33
N GLU A 37 -1.61 -5.12 3.59
CA GLU A 37 -2.88 -4.89 4.28
C GLU A 37 -3.85 -4.10 3.41
N SER A 38 -5.13 -4.10 3.77
CA SER A 38 -6.18 -3.37 3.06
C SER A 38 -6.78 -2.27 3.90
N ASP A 39 -7.20 -1.19 3.26
CA ASP A 39 -7.97 -0.10 3.86
C ASP A 39 -9.05 0.38 2.89
N VAL A 40 -10.00 1.17 3.38
CA VAL A 40 -11.01 1.83 2.54
C VAL A 40 -10.69 3.31 2.46
N GLY A 41 -10.22 3.72 1.29
CA GLY A 41 -9.72 5.06 1.07
C GLY A 41 -9.96 5.56 -0.33
N CYS A 42 -9.38 6.71 -0.61
CA CYS A 42 -9.28 7.29 -1.94
C CYS A 42 -7.81 7.67 -2.21
N ASP A 43 -6.90 6.91 -1.61
CA ASP A 43 -5.49 7.19 -1.60
C ASP A 43 -4.87 6.90 -2.96
N SER A 44 -3.73 7.55 -3.20
CA SER A 44 -2.93 7.32 -4.39
C SER A 44 -1.47 7.50 -4.05
N GLY A 45 -0.62 6.74 -4.72
CA GLY A 45 0.81 6.77 -4.47
C GLY A 45 1.45 5.44 -4.83
N ARG A 46 2.76 5.37 -4.64
CA ARG A 46 3.55 4.17 -4.95
C ARG A 46 3.22 2.98 -4.03
N ASN A 47 2.91 3.24 -2.77
CA ASN A 47 2.51 2.23 -1.80
C ASN A 47 0.97 2.17 -1.69
N THR A 48 0.27 2.11 -2.83
CA THR A 48 -1.20 1.96 -2.88
C THR A 48 -1.59 1.18 -4.14
N PHE A 49 -2.28 0.07 -3.95
CA PHE A 49 -2.58 -0.92 -4.98
C PHE A 49 -4.07 -1.26 -4.98
N THR A 50 -4.58 -1.73 -6.11
CA THR A 50 -6.00 -2.10 -6.27
C THR A 50 -6.31 -3.54 -5.86
N SER A 51 -5.29 -4.37 -5.63
CA SER A 51 -5.45 -5.75 -5.17
C SER A 51 -4.31 -6.18 -4.25
N GLU A 52 -4.58 -7.15 -3.37
CA GLU A 52 -3.58 -7.75 -2.51
C GLU A 52 -2.44 -8.38 -3.33
N GLY A 53 -2.79 -9.04 -4.43
CA GLY A 53 -1.82 -9.68 -5.31
C GLY A 53 -0.88 -8.68 -6.00
N ASP A 54 -1.39 -7.52 -6.41
CA ASP A 54 -0.54 -6.43 -6.94
C ASP A 54 0.42 -5.92 -5.87
N CYS A 55 -0.07 -5.71 -4.65
CA CYS A 55 0.76 -5.29 -3.52
C CYS A 55 1.88 -6.31 -3.25
N LYS A 56 1.56 -7.61 -3.17
CA LYS A 56 2.56 -8.66 -2.90
C LYS A 56 3.60 -8.79 -4.00
N ARG A 57 3.20 -8.62 -5.28
CA ARG A 57 4.13 -8.63 -6.42
C ARG A 57 5.07 -7.42 -6.43
N ALA A 58 4.55 -6.24 -6.08
CA ALA A 58 5.34 -5.02 -6.03
C ALA A 58 6.25 -4.96 -4.79
N CYS A 59 5.78 -5.51 -3.67
CA CYS A 59 6.44 -5.53 -2.37
C CYS A 59 6.61 -6.97 -1.84
N PRO A 60 7.47 -7.80 -2.47
CA PRO A 60 7.71 -9.19 -2.11
C PRO A 60 8.67 -9.31 -0.91
N TYR A 61 8.44 -8.50 0.12
CA TYR A 61 9.26 -8.40 1.32
C TYR A 61 8.47 -8.87 2.55
N GLY A 62 9.17 -9.10 3.66
CA GLY A 62 8.55 -9.54 4.91
C GLY A 62 7.78 -10.85 4.73
N GLN A 63 6.52 -10.88 5.19
CA GLN A 63 5.63 -12.05 5.07
C GLN A 63 5.18 -12.35 3.64
N ASN A 64 5.49 -11.48 2.67
CA ASN A 64 5.24 -11.73 1.26
C ASN A 64 6.44 -12.36 0.54
N ALA A 65 7.59 -12.48 1.21
CA ALA A 65 8.76 -13.14 0.66
C ALA A 65 8.49 -14.65 0.51
N LEU A 66 8.78 -15.19 -0.67
CA LEU A 66 8.76 -16.64 -0.95
C LEU A 66 10.01 -17.32 -0.44
#